data_AF-A0A956YBQ6-F1
#
_entry.id   AF-A0A956YBQ6-F1
#
_cell.length_a   1.000
_cell.length_b   1.000
_cell.length_c   1.000
_cell.angle_alpha   90.00
_cell.angle_beta   90.00
_cell.angle_gamma   90.00
#
_symmetry.space_group_name_H-M   'P 1'
#
loop_
_entity.id
_entity.type
_entity.pdbx_description
1 polymer ?
#
loop_
_entity_poly.entity_id
_entity_poly.type
_entity_poly.pdbx_seq_one_letter_code
_entity_poly.pdbx_strand_id
1 'polypeptide(L)'
;MLTKNRTLFFLILILLLAALVRLVGATSFTVWTDEGWTTWFVHDGDPVNTVIRLLNDRHPPLYFIVLAMWQSVAGNSHLALRLPEIWMGIIGTAVVYRLAADVFDRRVGLYAALLFSVLDVAVYYSQEVRHYGWFMTVGVWTSLTFVRYLRNPSGRRWLIHSLSVAILAYSHYFGVFLMAIQVVFGIFLWRTSYQQKLRLMGAWVFAAVLYLPWLPVVYLSLGSFERGVGGFP
;
A
#
# COMPACT_ATOMS: atom_id res chain seq x y z
N MET A 1 -22.41 18.79 -15.99
CA MET A 1 -21.85 17.77 -15.06
C MET A 1 -21.83 16.41 -15.75
N LEU A 2 -20.81 15.56 -15.54
CA LEU A 2 -20.80 14.20 -16.10
C LEU A 2 -21.87 13.33 -15.40
N THR A 3 -22.73 12.68 -16.19
CA THR A 3 -23.68 11.69 -15.67
C THR A 3 -22.94 10.51 -15.04
N LYS A 4 -23.53 9.86 -14.04
CA LYS A 4 -22.95 8.67 -13.38
C LYS A 4 -22.52 7.58 -14.40
N ASN A 5 -23.34 7.32 -15.42
CA ASN A 5 -23.07 6.29 -16.43
C ASN A 5 -21.85 6.65 -17.28
N ARG A 6 -21.74 7.90 -17.75
CA ARG A 6 -20.55 8.37 -18.49
C ARG A 6 -19.28 8.30 -17.62
N THR A 7 -19.35 8.69 -16.34
CA THR A 7 -18.19 8.59 -15.44
C THR A 7 -17.74 7.15 -15.26
N LEU A 8 -18.69 6.22 -15.05
CA LEU A 8 -18.38 4.80 -14.91
C LEU A 8 -17.74 4.25 -16.19
N PHE A 9 -18.28 4.58 -17.37
CA PHE A 9 -17.73 4.19 -18.65
C PHE A 9 -16.27 4.63 -18.82
N PHE A 10 -15.97 5.93 -18.60
CA PHE A 10 -14.59 6.41 -18.69
C PHE A 10 -13.66 5.79 -17.65
N LEU A 11 -14.14 5.57 -16.43
CA LEU A 11 -13.34 4.90 -15.40
C LEU A 11 -13.00 3.47 -15.80
N ILE A 12 -13.95 2.71 -16.36
CA ILE A 12 -13.69 1.35 -16.87
C ILE A 12 -12.61 1.39 -17.95
N LEU A 13 -12.71 2.30 -18.91
CA LEU A 13 -11.68 2.45 -19.95
C LEU A 13 -10.31 2.76 -19.36
N ILE A 14 -10.23 3.62 -18.35
CA ILE A 14 -8.97 3.94 -17.67
C ILE A 14 -8.41 2.73 -16.91
N LEU A 15 -9.26 1.94 -16.25
CA LEU A 15 -8.81 0.73 -15.56
C LEU A 15 -8.35 -0.36 -16.53
N LEU A 16 -9.01 -0.50 -17.69
CA LEU A 16 -8.56 -1.37 -18.77
C LEU A 16 -7.23 -0.91 -19.33
N LEU A 17 -7.04 0.41 -19.52
CA LEU A 17 -5.75 0.98 -19.90
C LEU A 17 -4.67 0.70 -18.85
N ALA A 18 -4.97 0.92 -17.57
CA ALA A 18 -4.05 0.67 -16.46
C ALA A 18 -3.60 -0.81 -16.42
N ALA A 19 -4.54 -1.73 -16.65
CA ALA A 19 -4.26 -3.15 -16.74
C ALA A 19 -3.42 -3.49 -17.97
N LEU A 20 -3.78 -2.97 -19.15
CA LEU A 20 -3.04 -3.18 -20.39
C LEU A 20 -1.58 -2.71 -20.24
N VAL A 21 -1.36 -1.48 -19.80
CA VAL A 21 -0.02 -0.90 -19.66
C VAL A 21 0.84 -1.69 -18.65
N ARG A 22 0.24 -2.19 -17.56
CA ARG A 22 0.96 -2.99 -16.55
C ARG A 22 1.19 -4.44 -16.97
N LEU A 23 0.35 -5.01 -17.84
CA LEU A 23 0.55 -6.35 -18.37
C LEU A 23 1.54 -6.35 -19.55
N VAL A 24 1.50 -5.32 -20.39
CA VAL A 24 2.47 -5.14 -21.48
C VAL A 24 3.83 -4.83 -20.86
N GLY A 25 4.74 -5.79 -20.97
CA GLY A 25 6.10 -5.70 -20.42
C GLY A 25 6.28 -6.31 -19.03
N ALA A 26 5.21 -6.84 -18.42
CA ALA A 26 5.30 -7.53 -17.13
C ALA A 26 6.30 -8.71 -17.13
N THR A 27 6.67 -9.24 -18.29
CA THR A 27 7.65 -10.33 -18.43
C THR A 27 8.86 -9.97 -19.28
N SER A 28 8.94 -8.74 -19.82
CA SER A 28 10.01 -8.36 -20.74
C SER A 28 11.29 -7.92 -20.04
N PHE A 29 11.21 -7.54 -18.76
CA PHE A 29 12.36 -7.10 -17.98
C PHE A 29 12.96 -8.26 -17.18
N THR A 30 14.29 -8.28 -17.11
CA THR A 30 15.02 -9.24 -16.28
C THR A 30 14.76 -8.98 -14.80
N VAL A 31 14.68 -10.06 -14.02
CA VAL A 31 14.62 -10.01 -12.56
C VAL A 31 15.95 -9.44 -12.04
N TRP A 32 15.90 -8.24 -11.46
CA TRP A 32 17.05 -7.61 -10.83
C TRP A 32 17.21 -8.09 -9.37
N THR A 33 18.33 -7.73 -8.74
CA THR A 33 18.78 -8.31 -7.46
C THR A 33 17.70 -8.30 -6.37
N ASP A 34 16.97 -7.19 -6.22
CA ASP A 34 15.95 -7.02 -5.20
C ASP A 34 14.70 -7.90 -5.42
N GLU A 35 14.25 -8.05 -6.67
CA GLU A 35 13.17 -8.99 -7.01
C GLU A 35 13.61 -10.45 -6.80
N GLY A 36 14.86 -10.75 -7.16
CA GLY A 36 15.46 -12.06 -6.94
C GLY A 36 15.52 -12.43 -5.46
N TRP A 37 15.96 -11.48 -4.61
CA TRP A 37 15.96 -11.63 -3.16
C TRP A 37 14.55 -11.86 -2.62
N THR A 38 13.57 -11.07 -3.06
CA THR A 38 12.18 -11.20 -2.62
C THR A 38 11.60 -12.56 -3.01
N THR A 39 11.83 -13.01 -4.25
CA THR A 39 11.38 -14.31 -4.75
C THR A 39 12.03 -15.47 -4.00
N TRP A 40 13.34 -15.39 -3.74
CA TRP A 40 14.06 -16.36 -2.90
C TRP A 40 13.52 -16.37 -1.47
N PHE A 41 13.17 -15.21 -0.93
CA PHE A 41 12.70 -15.09 0.45
C PHE A 41 11.37 -15.82 0.70
N VAL A 42 10.51 -15.88 -0.32
CA VAL A 42 9.19 -16.57 -0.27
C VAL A 42 9.17 -17.91 -1.02
N HIS A 43 10.33 -18.48 -1.36
CA HIS A 43 10.46 -19.61 -2.28
C HIS A 43 9.64 -20.86 -1.92
N ASP A 44 9.36 -21.10 -0.63
CA ASP A 44 8.58 -22.25 -0.16
C ASP A 44 7.06 -22.01 -0.19
N GLY A 45 6.61 -20.78 -0.50
CA GLY A 45 5.20 -20.41 -0.51
C GLY A 45 4.52 -20.49 0.87
N ASP A 46 5.29 -20.60 1.95
CA ASP A 46 4.75 -20.76 3.30
C ASP A 46 4.77 -19.42 4.06
N PRO A 47 3.59 -18.84 4.39
CA PRO A 47 3.53 -17.58 5.12
C PRO A 47 4.11 -17.68 6.54
N VAL A 48 4.05 -18.84 7.19
CA VAL A 48 4.58 -19.03 8.54
C VAL A 48 6.10 -19.00 8.51
N ASN A 49 6.72 -19.79 7.62
CA ASN A 49 8.17 -19.77 7.45
C ASN A 49 8.66 -18.38 7.00
N THR A 50 7.88 -17.71 6.16
CA THR A 50 8.17 -16.33 5.73
C THR A 50 8.21 -15.37 6.91
N VAL A 51 7.24 -15.44 7.84
CA VAL A 51 7.28 -14.63 9.08
C VAL A 51 8.49 -14.96 9.94
N ILE A 52 8.82 -16.25 10.10
CA ILE A 52 10.01 -16.68 10.87
C ILE A 52 11.28 -16.10 10.27
N ARG A 53 11.44 -16.13 8.94
CA ARG A 53 12.57 -15.52 8.24
C ARG A 53 12.62 -14.00 8.46
N LEU A 54 11.47 -13.32 8.45
CA LEU A 54 11.39 -11.87 8.64
C LEU A 54 11.77 -11.40 10.05
N LEU A 55 11.78 -12.29 11.06
CA LEU A 55 12.23 -11.94 12.40
C LEU A 55 13.70 -11.46 12.43
N ASN A 56 14.50 -11.85 11.43
CA ASN A 56 15.89 -11.43 11.27
C ASN A 56 16.10 -10.50 10.06
N ASP A 57 15.02 -9.99 9.47
CA ASP A 57 15.05 -9.11 8.31
C ASP A 57 14.67 -7.66 8.67
N ARG A 58 14.77 -6.76 7.70
CA ARG A 58 14.50 -5.32 7.85
C ARG A 58 13.19 -4.89 7.19
N HIS A 59 12.38 -5.79 6.65
CA HIS A 59 11.13 -5.42 6.00
C HIS A 59 9.90 -5.74 6.85
N PRO A 60 8.82 -4.94 6.73
CA PRO A 60 7.51 -5.29 7.25
C PRO A 60 6.95 -6.58 6.60
N PRO A 61 6.07 -7.30 7.30
CA PRO A 61 5.73 -8.66 6.92
C PRO A 61 4.61 -8.78 5.90
N LEU A 62 3.69 -7.81 5.82
CA LEU A 62 2.41 -8.02 5.12
C LEU A 62 2.60 -8.41 3.66
N TYR A 63 3.48 -7.70 2.97
CA TYR A 63 3.76 -7.95 1.56
C TYR A 63 4.25 -9.38 1.32
N PHE A 64 5.25 -9.82 2.10
CA PHE A 64 5.85 -11.14 1.94
C PHE A 64 4.90 -12.27 2.32
N ILE A 65 4.08 -12.09 3.37
CA ILE A 65 3.04 -13.06 3.74
C ILE A 65 2.06 -13.22 2.57
N VAL A 66 1.57 -12.11 2.01
CA VAL A 66 0.62 -12.16 0.88
C VAL A 66 1.27 -12.80 -0.34
N LEU A 67 2.52 -12.45 -0.65
CA LEU A 67 3.23 -13.02 -1.79
C LEU A 67 3.47 -14.53 -1.62
N ALA A 68 3.88 -14.99 -0.42
CA ALA A 68 4.05 -16.41 -0.13
C ALA A 68 2.73 -17.19 -0.28
N MET A 69 1.64 -16.69 0.31
CA MET A 69 0.31 -17.28 0.15
C MET A 69 -0.10 -17.35 -1.33
N TRP A 70 0.11 -16.27 -2.08
CA TRP A 70 -0.19 -16.24 -3.51
C TRP A 70 0.65 -17.25 -4.31
N GLN A 71 1.95 -17.33 -4.03
CA GLN A 71 2.86 -18.26 -4.69
C GLN A 71 2.43 -19.72 -4.47
N SER A 72 1.92 -20.06 -3.27
CA SER A 72 1.44 -21.43 -2.98
C SER A 72 0.30 -21.90 -3.89
N VAL A 73 -0.48 -20.97 -4.45
CA VAL A 73 -1.63 -21.28 -5.32
C VAL A 73 -1.37 -20.97 -6.79
N ALA A 74 -0.58 -19.94 -7.10
CA ALA A 74 -0.34 -19.48 -8.47
C ALA A 74 1.01 -19.96 -9.06
N GLY A 75 1.86 -20.57 -8.23
CA GLY A 75 3.22 -20.98 -8.60
C GLY A 75 4.22 -19.82 -8.58
N ASN A 76 5.46 -20.11 -9.00
CA ASN A 76 6.62 -19.22 -8.89
C ASN A 76 7.11 -18.67 -10.25
N SER A 77 6.28 -18.74 -11.30
CA SER A 77 6.64 -18.09 -12.57
C SER A 77 6.76 -16.58 -12.38
N HIS A 78 7.64 -15.92 -13.16
CA HIS A 78 7.84 -14.47 -13.03
C HIS A 78 6.54 -13.68 -13.20
N LEU A 79 5.69 -14.09 -14.14
CA LEU A 79 4.38 -13.45 -14.33
C LEU A 79 3.49 -13.67 -13.09
N ALA A 80 3.42 -14.90 -12.57
CA ALA A 80 2.61 -15.21 -11.39
C ALA A 80 3.00 -14.33 -10.19
N LEU A 81 4.30 -14.17 -9.92
CA LEU A 81 4.78 -13.36 -8.80
C LEU A 81 4.56 -11.85 -8.98
N ARG A 82 4.46 -11.37 -10.23
CA ARG A 82 4.18 -9.95 -10.53
C ARG A 82 2.68 -9.62 -10.53
N LEU A 83 1.79 -10.60 -10.68
CA LEU A 83 0.34 -10.36 -10.71
C LEU A 83 -0.21 -9.62 -9.48
N PRO A 84 0.19 -9.94 -8.23
CA PRO A 84 -0.26 -9.19 -7.06
C PRO A 84 0.04 -7.69 -7.15
N GLU A 85 1.21 -7.33 -7.69
CA GLU A 85 1.65 -5.93 -7.86
C GLU A 85 0.87 -5.22 -8.96
N ILE A 86 0.65 -5.92 -10.07
CA ILE A 86 -0.17 -5.42 -11.18
C ILE A 86 -1.58 -5.12 -10.68
N TRP A 87 -2.16 -6.02 -9.89
CA TRP A 87 -3.47 -5.81 -9.27
C TRP A 87 -3.48 -4.63 -8.31
N MET A 88 -2.46 -4.49 -7.47
CA MET A 88 -2.33 -3.33 -6.59
C MET A 88 -2.21 -2.03 -7.37
N GLY A 89 -1.53 -2.00 -8.51
CA GLY A 89 -1.48 -0.84 -9.40
C GLY A 89 -2.84 -0.45 -9.99
N ILE A 90 -3.63 -1.44 -10.42
CA ILE A 90 -4.98 -1.23 -10.95
C ILE A 90 -5.92 -0.74 -9.84
N ILE A 91 -5.87 -1.37 -8.67
CA ILE A 91 -6.63 -0.94 -7.48
C ILE A 91 -6.21 0.48 -7.09
N GLY A 92 -4.91 0.78 -7.07
CA GLY A 92 -4.35 2.10 -6.83
C GLY A 92 -4.94 3.15 -7.76
N THR A 93 -5.07 2.84 -9.05
CA THR A 93 -5.71 3.73 -10.04
C THR A 93 -7.17 4.05 -9.67
N ALA A 94 -7.94 3.05 -9.24
CA ALA A 94 -9.32 3.25 -8.79
C ALA A 94 -9.41 4.05 -7.47
N VAL A 95 -8.45 3.86 -6.57
CA VAL A 95 -8.37 4.58 -5.30
C VAL A 95 -7.97 6.04 -5.52
N VAL A 96 -7.01 6.31 -6.42
CA VAL A 96 -6.63 7.68 -6.86
C VAL A 96 -7.83 8.40 -7.46
N TYR A 97 -8.57 7.75 -8.39
CA TYR A 97 -9.84 8.29 -8.91
C TYR A 97 -10.74 8.73 -7.75
N ARG A 98 -10.93 7.83 -6.77
CA ARG A 98 -11.88 8.06 -5.70
C ARG A 98 -11.45 9.17 -4.75
N LEU A 99 -10.17 9.23 -4.40
CA LEU A 99 -9.62 10.29 -3.56
C LEU A 99 -9.79 11.65 -4.23
N ALA A 100 -9.36 11.80 -5.47
CA ALA A 100 -9.48 13.05 -6.20
C ALA A 100 -10.95 13.44 -6.43
N ALA A 101 -11.83 12.48 -6.71
CA ALA A 101 -13.25 12.74 -6.88
C ALA A 101 -13.96 13.15 -5.58
N ASP A 102 -13.54 12.60 -4.44
CA ASP A 102 -14.06 12.99 -3.14
C ASP A 102 -13.51 14.37 -2.75
N VAL A 103 -12.23 14.67 -2.99
CA VAL A 103 -11.62 15.95 -2.63
C VAL A 103 -12.15 17.10 -3.49
N PHE A 104 -12.23 16.89 -4.80
CA PHE A 104 -12.62 17.88 -5.81
C PHE A 104 -13.94 17.45 -6.48
N ASP A 105 -13.88 16.86 -7.67
CA ASP A 105 -15.04 16.38 -8.42
C ASP A 105 -14.70 15.17 -9.31
N ARG A 106 -15.73 14.58 -9.93
CA ARG A 106 -15.59 13.39 -10.79
C ARG A 106 -14.67 13.61 -12.00
N ARG A 107 -14.58 14.84 -12.53
CA ARG A 107 -13.71 15.12 -13.69
C ARG A 107 -12.25 15.11 -13.27
N VAL A 108 -11.92 15.78 -12.17
CA VAL A 108 -10.58 15.75 -11.57
C VAL A 108 -10.20 14.33 -11.19
N GLY A 109 -11.14 13.55 -10.65
CA GLY A 109 -10.96 12.12 -10.40
C GLY A 109 -10.54 11.33 -11.64
N LEU A 110 -11.24 11.51 -12.77
CA LEU A 110 -10.90 10.83 -14.02
C LEU A 110 -9.53 11.23 -14.54
N TYR A 111 -9.18 12.53 -14.49
CA TYR A 111 -7.85 12.99 -14.91
C TYR A 111 -6.74 12.44 -14.02
N ALA A 112 -6.93 12.44 -12.69
CA ALA A 112 -5.95 11.87 -11.76
C ALA A 112 -5.73 10.37 -12.01
N ALA A 113 -6.81 9.62 -12.25
CA ALA A 113 -6.75 8.20 -12.57
C ALA A 113 -6.06 7.93 -13.91
N LEU A 114 -6.37 8.73 -14.93
CA LEU A 114 -5.72 8.63 -16.24
C LEU A 114 -4.22 8.89 -16.11
N LEU A 115 -3.81 9.98 -15.46
CA LEU A 115 -2.39 10.30 -15.23
C LEU A 115 -1.68 9.17 -14.47
N PHE A 116 -2.28 8.67 -13.39
CA PHE A 116 -1.71 7.57 -12.62
C PHE A 116 -1.64 6.25 -13.38
N SER A 117 -2.58 6.00 -14.30
CA SER A 117 -2.62 4.77 -15.09
C SER A 117 -1.40 4.62 -16.02
N VAL A 118 -0.84 5.75 -16.50
CA VAL A 118 0.28 5.80 -17.43
C VAL A 118 1.55 6.42 -16.83
N LEU A 119 1.51 6.88 -15.57
CA LEU A 119 2.67 7.44 -14.89
C LEU A 119 3.76 6.37 -14.76
N ASP A 120 4.91 6.63 -15.37
CA ASP A 120 6.02 5.68 -15.48
C ASP A 120 6.38 5.04 -14.14
N VAL A 121 6.61 5.85 -13.11
CA VAL A 121 6.92 5.37 -11.75
C VAL A 121 5.81 4.47 -11.17
N ALA A 122 4.54 4.79 -11.42
CA ALA A 122 3.42 3.99 -10.94
C ALA A 122 3.27 2.68 -11.72
N VAL A 123 3.66 2.66 -13.00
CA VAL A 123 3.68 1.44 -13.83
C VAL A 123 4.85 0.56 -13.40
N TYR A 124 6.05 1.12 -13.31
CA TYR A 124 7.29 0.46 -12.89
C TYR A 124 7.10 -0.30 -11.57
N TYR A 125 6.67 0.40 -10.50
CA TYR A 125 6.46 -0.24 -9.20
C TYR A 125 5.26 -1.19 -9.15
N SER A 126 4.38 -1.19 -10.16
CA SER A 126 3.31 -2.20 -10.27
C SER A 126 3.76 -3.45 -11.04
N GLN A 127 4.96 -3.48 -11.60
CA GLN A 127 5.50 -4.61 -12.37
C GLN A 127 6.68 -5.29 -11.67
N GLU A 128 7.15 -4.74 -10.56
CA GLU A 128 8.29 -5.21 -9.81
C GLU A 128 7.81 -6.07 -8.63
N VAL A 129 8.39 -7.26 -8.42
CA VAL A 129 8.12 -8.11 -7.23
C VAL A 129 8.75 -7.49 -5.98
N ARG A 130 8.24 -6.31 -5.58
CA ARG A 130 8.65 -5.52 -4.42
C ARG A 130 7.47 -4.73 -3.85
N HIS A 131 7.45 -4.60 -2.53
CA HIS A 131 6.44 -3.91 -1.73
C HIS A 131 6.17 -2.42 -2.06
N TYR A 132 6.86 -1.80 -3.02
CA TYR A 132 6.66 -0.38 -3.37
C TYR A 132 5.30 -0.11 -4.03
N GLY A 133 4.83 -1.00 -4.92
CA GLY A 133 3.51 -0.90 -5.53
C GLY A 133 2.38 -0.96 -4.48
N TRP A 134 2.50 -1.89 -3.54
CA TRP A 134 1.65 -1.98 -2.34
C TRP A 134 1.68 -0.70 -1.51
N PHE A 135 2.87 -0.20 -1.17
CA PHE A 135 3.02 1.00 -0.36
C PHE A 135 2.34 2.20 -1.01
N MET A 136 2.53 2.40 -2.31
CA MET A 136 1.87 3.46 -3.07
C MET A 136 0.35 3.36 -2.98
N THR A 137 -0.24 2.20 -3.28
CA THR A 137 -1.69 2.00 -3.28
C THR A 137 -2.30 2.11 -1.89
N VAL A 138 -1.68 1.49 -0.89
CA VAL A 138 -2.11 1.57 0.51
C VAL A 138 -1.97 3.00 1.02
N GLY A 139 -0.92 3.74 0.65
CA GLY A 139 -0.75 5.14 1.03
C GLY A 139 -1.88 6.05 0.52
N VAL A 140 -2.28 5.90 -0.75
CA VAL A 140 -3.42 6.63 -1.32
C VAL A 140 -4.72 6.18 -0.65
N TRP A 141 -4.89 4.89 -0.37
CA TRP A 141 -6.06 4.38 0.33
C TRP A 141 -6.19 4.93 1.76
N THR A 142 -5.11 4.95 2.53
CA THR A 142 -5.06 5.53 3.87
C THR A 142 -5.37 7.04 3.82
N SER A 143 -4.93 7.74 2.78
CA SER A 143 -5.28 9.15 2.56
C SER A 143 -6.78 9.34 2.26
N LEU A 144 -7.37 8.45 1.45
CA LEU A 144 -8.81 8.43 1.18
C LEU A 144 -9.64 8.19 2.44
N THR A 145 -9.27 7.20 3.25
CA THR A 145 -10.00 6.87 4.49
C THR A 145 -9.89 8.02 5.50
N PHE A 146 -8.71 8.65 5.59
CA PHE A 146 -8.47 9.83 6.42
C PHE A 146 -9.38 11.00 6.04
N VAL A 147 -9.37 11.42 4.76
CA VAL A 147 -10.21 12.52 4.26
C VAL A 147 -11.68 12.24 4.50
N ARG A 148 -12.14 11.01 4.27
CA ARG A 148 -13.53 10.61 4.51
C ARG A 148 -13.89 10.66 5.99
N TYR A 149 -13.00 10.23 6.88
CA TYR A 149 -13.22 10.32 8.32
C TYR A 149 -13.31 11.79 8.75
N LEU A 150 -12.37 12.64 8.34
CA LEU A 150 -12.35 14.06 8.70
C LEU A 150 -13.61 14.82 8.30
N ARG A 151 -14.17 14.51 7.12
CA ARG A 151 -15.35 15.22 6.58
C ARG A 151 -16.67 14.78 7.21
N ASN A 152 -16.81 13.50 7.56
CA ASN A 152 -18.02 12.99 8.21
C ASN A 152 -17.62 11.79 9.08
N PRO A 153 -17.24 12.04 10.34
CA PRO A 153 -16.77 11.00 11.26
C PRO A 153 -17.87 10.00 11.61
N SER A 154 -17.54 8.72 11.60
CA SER A 154 -18.43 7.65 12.08
C SER A 154 -17.61 6.46 12.59
N GLY A 155 -18.18 5.60 13.43
CA GLY A 155 -17.48 4.42 13.95
C GLY A 155 -16.94 3.50 12.84
N ARG A 156 -17.69 3.34 11.75
CA ARG A 156 -17.23 2.59 10.57
C ARG A 156 -16.02 3.24 9.90
N ARG A 157 -16.04 4.56 9.68
CA ARG A 157 -14.92 5.27 9.03
C ARG A 157 -13.70 5.36 9.93
N TRP A 158 -13.93 5.48 11.24
CA TRP A 158 -12.90 5.37 12.26
C TRP A 158 -12.19 4.02 12.13
N LEU A 159 -12.93 2.91 12.18
CA LEU A 159 -12.34 1.57 12.08
C LEU A 159 -11.61 1.35 10.76
N ILE A 160 -12.23 1.72 9.63
CA ILE A 160 -11.59 1.59 8.31
C ILE A 160 -10.28 2.39 8.25
N HIS A 161 -10.27 3.62 8.81
CA HIS A 161 -9.06 4.43 8.83
C HIS A 161 -7.97 3.81 9.71
N SER A 162 -8.31 3.36 10.93
CA SER A 162 -7.36 2.69 11.83
C SER A 162 -6.75 1.44 11.18
N LEU A 163 -7.57 0.60 10.54
CA LEU A 163 -7.09 -0.58 9.83
C LEU A 163 -6.20 -0.21 8.64
N SER A 164 -6.53 0.85 7.89
CA SER A 164 -5.67 1.30 6.79
C SER A 164 -4.30 1.79 7.25
N VAL A 165 -4.22 2.44 8.43
CA VAL A 165 -2.95 2.85 9.03
C VAL A 165 -2.14 1.65 9.49
N ALA A 166 -2.77 0.64 10.10
CA ALA A 166 -2.10 -0.60 10.48
C ALA A 166 -1.56 -1.33 9.24
N ILE A 167 -2.37 -1.49 8.19
CA ILE A 167 -1.96 -2.11 6.92
C ILE A 167 -0.79 -1.34 6.30
N LEU A 168 -0.80 -0.01 6.34
CA LEU A 168 0.31 0.81 5.86
C LEU A 168 1.60 0.54 6.64
N ALA A 169 1.53 0.51 7.97
CA ALA A 169 2.68 0.22 8.84
C ALA A 169 3.25 -1.18 8.59
N TYR A 170 2.38 -2.17 8.39
CA TYR A 170 2.77 -3.54 8.04
C TYR A 170 3.22 -3.70 6.58
N SER A 171 3.04 -2.69 5.72
CA SER A 171 3.51 -2.70 4.32
C SER A 171 4.88 -2.07 4.15
N HIS A 172 5.10 -0.88 4.75
CA HIS A 172 6.37 -0.16 4.64
C HIS A 172 6.59 0.81 5.81
N TYR A 173 7.78 0.78 6.42
CA TYR A 173 8.12 1.69 7.54
C TYR A 173 8.04 3.19 7.17
N PHE A 174 8.23 3.57 5.90
CA PHE A 174 8.09 4.95 5.44
C PHE A 174 6.64 5.47 5.47
N GLY A 175 5.66 4.60 5.74
CA GLY A 175 4.30 4.99 6.11
C GLY A 175 4.24 5.95 7.31
N VAL A 176 5.28 5.97 8.16
CA VAL A 176 5.39 6.93 9.27
C VAL A 176 5.37 8.39 8.81
N PHE A 177 5.93 8.70 7.63
CA PHE A 177 5.92 10.07 7.11
C PHE A 177 4.50 10.50 6.71
N LEU A 178 3.74 9.59 6.08
CA LEU A 178 2.34 9.83 5.76
C LEU A 178 1.50 9.98 7.04
N MET A 179 1.78 9.17 8.06
CA MET A 179 1.14 9.29 9.37
C MET A 179 1.47 10.64 10.02
N ALA A 180 2.72 11.10 9.97
CA ALA A 180 3.13 12.40 10.49
C ALA A 180 2.35 13.55 9.81
N ILE A 181 2.20 13.50 8.48
CA ILE A 181 1.37 14.47 7.74
C ILE A 181 -0.08 14.45 8.23
N GLN A 182 -0.66 13.26 8.44
CA GLN A 182 -2.03 13.14 8.95
C GLN A 182 -2.18 13.64 10.40
N VAL A 183 -1.17 13.44 11.24
CA VAL A 183 -1.12 13.99 12.60
C VAL A 183 -1.09 15.51 12.54
N VAL A 184 -0.15 16.08 11.79
CA VAL A 184 -0.03 17.54 11.62
C VAL A 184 -1.34 18.12 11.10
N PHE A 185 -1.86 17.55 10.02
CA PHE A 185 -3.08 18.05 9.40
C PHE A 185 -4.31 17.85 10.29
N GLY A 186 -4.55 16.63 10.78
CA GLY A 186 -5.76 16.28 11.53
C GLY A 186 -5.85 16.92 12.92
N ILE A 187 -4.72 17.13 13.58
CA ILE A 187 -4.68 17.70 14.94
C ILE A 187 -4.52 19.21 14.92
N PHE A 188 -3.65 19.76 14.07
CA PHE A 188 -3.29 21.18 14.12
C PHE A 188 -4.00 22.02 13.06
N LEU A 189 -4.23 21.49 11.85
CA LEU A 189 -4.76 22.28 10.73
C LEU A 189 -6.27 22.09 10.52
N TRP A 190 -6.80 20.88 10.78
CA TRP A 190 -8.21 20.56 10.59
C TRP A 190 -9.04 21.13 11.74
N ARG A 191 -9.97 22.03 11.39
CA ARG A 191 -10.86 22.69 12.34
C ARG A 191 -12.01 21.75 12.69
N THR A 192 -11.95 21.18 13.89
CA THR A 192 -13.01 20.35 14.46
C THR A 192 -13.02 20.40 15.98
N SER A 193 -14.02 19.82 16.61
CA SER A 193 -14.14 19.74 18.07
C SER A 193 -13.02 18.90 18.69
N TYR A 194 -12.66 19.24 19.92
CA TYR A 194 -11.65 18.50 20.70
C TYR A 194 -11.98 17.01 20.81
N GLN A 195 -13.26 16.65 21.00
CA GLN A 195 -13.71 15.25 21.06
C GLN A 195 -13.44 14.49 19.75
N GLN A 196 -13.58 15.15 18.59
CA GLN A 196 -13.28 14.50 17.31
C GLN A 196 -11.76 14.29 17.13
N LYS A 197 -10.93 15.22 17.61
CA LYS A 197 -9.47 15.04 17.64
C LYS A 197 -9.06 13.86 18.55
N LEU A 198 -9.66 13.74 19.74
CA LEU A 198 -9.44 12.59 20.61
C LEU A 198 -9.84 11.27 19.94
N ARG A 199 -10.97 11.23 19.23
CA ARG A 199 -11.37 10.04 18.45
C ARG A 199 -10.37 9.71 17.35
N LEU A 200 -9.85 10.73 16.65
CA LEU A 200 -8.83 10.53 15.62
C LEU A 200 -7.52 9.98 16.23
N MET A 201 -7.06 10.54 17.35
CA MET A 201 -5.93 9.99 18.10
C MET A 201 -6.19 8.53 18.51
N GLY A 202 -7.41 8.23 18.97
CA GLY A 202 -7.84 6.87 19.26
C GLY A 202 -7.72 5.93 18.06
N ALA A 203 -7.96 6.41 16.82
CA ALA A 203 -7.79 5.60 15.61
C ALA A 203 -6.32 5.19 15.41
N TRP A 204 -5.41 6.14 15.61
CA TRP A 204 -3.97 5.91 15.49
C TRP A 204 -3.41 5.06 16.63
N VAL A 205 -3.91 5.25 17.86
CA VAL A 205 -3.59 4.38 18.99
C VAL A 205 -4.07 2.96 18.71
N PHE A 206 -5.28 2.78 18.18
CA PHE A 206 -5.77 1.45 17.80
C PHE A 206 -4.88 0.81 16.71
N ALA A 207 -4.48 1.57 15.70
CA ALA A 207 -3.54 1.09 14.68
C ALA A 207 -2.18 0.70 15.29
N ALA A 208 -1.65 1.49 16.23
CA ALA A 208 -0.42 1.19 16.95
C ALA A 208 -0.56 -0.08 17.81
N VAL A 209 -1.71 -0.27 18.47
CA VAL A 209 -2.03 -1.50 19.23
C VAL A 209 -2.00 -2.72 18.32
N LEU A 210 -2.59 -2.64 17.13
CA LEU A 210 -2.54 -3.71 16.13
C LEU A 210 -1.12 -3.99 15.63
N TYR A 211 -0.23 -3.00 15.67
CA TYR A 211 1.16 -3.11 15.24
C TYR A 211 2.11 -3.57 16.37
N LEU A 212 1.66 -3.57 17.64
CA LEU A 212 2.47 -3.97 18.80
C LEU A 212 3.19 -5.31 18.63
N PRO A 213 2.57 -6.37 18.07
CA PRO A 213 3.25 -7.66 17.90
C PRO A 213 4.53 -7.58 17.03
N TRP A 214 4.65 -6.57 16.16
CA TRP A 214 5.80 -6.39 15.27
C TRP A 214 6.87 -5.45 15.82
N LEU A 215 6.58 -4.64 16.85
CA LEU A 215 7.54 -3.71 17.43
C LEU A 215 8.84 -4.36 17.93
N PRO A 216 8.83 -5.56 18.57
CA PRO A 216 10.07 -6.21 18.96
C PRO A 216 10.98 -6.52 17.77
N VAL A 217 10.41 -6.90 16.62
CA VAL A 217 11.18 -7.18 15.41
C VAL A 217 11.86 -5.91 14.93
N VAL A 218 11.13 -4.79 14.84
CA VAL A 218 11.70 -3.49 14.45
C VAL A 218 12.87 -3.10 15.35
N TYR A 219 12.74 -3.29 16.67
CA TYR A 219 13.81 -3.00 17.63
C TYR A 219 15.07 -3.85 17.37
N LEU A 220 14.91 -5.16 17.13
CA LEU A 220 16.01 -6.05 16.78
C LEU A 220 16.65 -5.67 15.43
N SER A 221 15.84 -5.29 14.43
CA SER A 221 16.32 -4.83 13.13
C SER A 221 17.20 -3.57 13.25
N LEU A 222 16.88 -2.65 14.17
CA LEU A 222 17.69 -1.44 14.40
C LEU A 222 19.08 -1.77 14.98
N GLY A 223 19.17 -2.70 15.93
CA GLY A 223 20.44 -3.18 16.48
C GLY A 223 21.32 -3.95 15.47
N SER A 224 20.78 -4.33 14.31
CA SER A 224 21.55 -4.91 13.21
C SER A 224 22.32 -3.86 12.39
N PHE A 225 21.95 -2.57 12.46
CA PHE A 225 22.67 -1.49 11.78
C PHE A 225 24.04 -1.24 12.42
N GLU A 226 24.17 -1.46 13.73
CA GLU A 226 25.41 -1.23 14.47
C GLU A 226 26.47 -2.30 14.25
N ARG A 227 26.08 -3.49 13.76
CA ARG A 227 26.97 -4.66 13.61
C ARG A 227 27.57 -4.84 12.21
N GLY A 228 27.24 -3.96 11.27
CA GLY A 228 27.69 -4.07 9.87
C GLY A 228 27.04 -5.26 9.14
N VAL A 229 27.04 -5.20 7.80
CA VAL A 229 26.54 -6.29 6.95
C VAL A 229 27.65 -7.33 6.82
N GLY A 230 27.76 -8.24 7.79
CA GLY A 230 28.71 -9.35 7.78
C GLY A 230 27.95 -10.67 7.82
N GLY A 231 27.67 -11.26 6.66
CA GLY A 231 26.97 -12.55 6.62
C GLY A 231 26.33 -12.97 5.30
N PHE A 232 26.73 -12.39 4.16
CA PHE A 232 26.63 -13.13 2.91
C PHE A 232 27.90 -13.99 2.77
N PRO A 233 27.84 -15.20 2.18
CA PRO A 233 29.04 -15.81 1.63
C PRO A 233 29.71 -14.87 0.61
#